data_AF-A0A369TCY5-F1
#
_entry.id   AF-A0A369TCY5-F1
#
_cell.length_a   1.000
_cell.length_b   1.000
_cell.length_c   1.000
_cell.angle_alpha   90.00
_cell.angle_beta   90.00
_cell.angle_gamma   90.00
#
_symmetry.space_group_name_H-M   'P 1'
#
loop_
_entity.id
_entity.type
_entity.pdbx_description
1 polymer ?
#
loop_
_entity_poly.entity_id
_entity_poly.type
_entity_poly.pdbx_seq_one_letter_code
_entity_poly.pdbx_strand_id
1 'polypeptide(L)'
;MTNNRVKLWVGLGAFVFAAGAGEHAAEPAAAETLAEAPAKTATYAPPRTMTAIQLASAGGEGGEGAEGGEGGEGGEGGEGGEGGEGGEGGAGAGLSADQGYLTQLMLMHGHLRIGKEIFDAGKPEDAVMHFRHPVEEIYAGLAPALESRGVAGFKGELEELAEHVEANDASKVHAYLDKVLSHVDSAQDAIAPSVQSDPSFVVPVVVALLKQSAAEYGAAIKDGRVVNVAEYQDSRGFVWAGRDLLGSVASRLYDRDAHDFEEVVEKYEDLMQAWPNAMPPHDPVMTPSEVNAAVSLVELELNGFVTESYGGEQGGEGGEGGEGGEGGETG
;
A
#
# COMPACT_ATOMS: atom_id res chain seq x y z
N MET A 1 -12.70 9.35 27.35
CA MET A 1 -12.96 9.05 25.93
C MET A 1 -12.16 10.04 25.12
N THR A 2 -10.95 9.63 24.72
CA THR A 2 -10.04 10.43 23.91
C THR A 2 -10.24 10.01 22.45
N ASN A 3 -10.87 10.86 21.65
CA ASN A 3 -10.97 10.70 20.20
C ASN A 3 -9.56 10.81 19.59
N ASN A 4 -8.97 9.69 19.21
CA ASN A 4 -7.82 9.69 18.32
C ASN A 4 -8.34 9.91 16.89
N ARG A 5 -8.40 11.18 16.48
CA ARG A 5 -8.54 11.52 15.06
C ARG A 5 -7.28 11.03 14.34
N VAL A 6 -7.43 10.24 13.29
CA VAL A 6 -6.37 10.01 12.31
C VAL A 6 -6.02 11.38 11.74
N LYS A 7 -4.91 11.93 12.22
CA LYS A 7 -4.31 13.12 11.62
C LYS A 7 -3.76 12.64 10.29
N LEU A 8 -4.20 13.25 9.17
CA LEU A 8 -3.46 13.18 7.92
C LEU A 8 -2.01 13.56 8.24
N TRP A 9 -1.12 12.58 8.35
CA TRP A 9 0.31 12.80 8.52
C TRP A 9 0.86 13.22 7.16
N VAL A 10 0.77 14.52 6.88
CA VAL A 10 1.78 15.21 6.08
C VAL A 10 3.06 15.18 6.91
N GLY A 11 3.77 14.06 6.90
CA GLY A 11 4.87 13.85 7.84
C GLY A 11 5.62 12.52 7.69
N LEU A 12 5.78 12.03 6.45
CA LEU A 12 6.95 11.22 6.09
C LEU A 12 7.79 12.05 5.11
N GLY A 13 8.60 12.93 5.68
CA GLY A 13 9.61 13.72 4.97
C GLY A 13 10.75 14.17 5.90
N ALA A 14 10.91 13.51 7.05
CA ALA A 14 11.86 13.90 8.09
C ALA A 14 12.56 12.71 8.77
N PHE A 15 12.71 11.59 8.07
CA PHE A 15 13.74 10.62 8.40
C PHE A 15 14.63 10.51 7.15
N VAL A 16 15.88 10.97 7.33
CA VAL A 16 16.94 11.26 6.34
C VAL A 16 16.73 12.52 5.47
N PHE A 17 16.65 13.69 6.11
CA PHE A 17 17.19 14.93 5.54
C PHE A 17 18.14 15.58 6.54
N ALA A 18 19.36 15.08 6.59
CA ALA A 18 20.48 15.71 7.30
C ALA A 18 21.71 15.74 6.38
N ALA A 19 21.69 16.61 5.37
CA ALA A 19 22.91 17.00 4.67
C ALA A 19 23.50 18.26 5.34
N GLY A 20 24.47 18.01 6.22
CA GLY A 20 25.63 18.84 6.56
C GLY A 20 25.48 20.37 6.59
N ALA A 21 25.40 20.90 7.81
CA ALA A 21 25.80 22.28 8.11
C ALA A 21 27.32 22.44 7.93
N GLY A 22 27.73 23.46 7.17
CA GLY A 22 29.10 23.96 7.07
C GLY A 22 29.09 25.47 7.25
N GLU A 23 29.79 25.92 8.29
CA GLU A 23 29.80 27.25 8.89
C GLU A 23 30.21 28.40 7.95
N HIS A 24 29.71 29.62 8.21
CA HIS A 24 30.57 30.76 8.52
C HIS A 24 29.79 31.92 9.17
N ALA A 25 30.38 32.45 10.26
CA ALA A 25 29.86 33.43 11.20
C ALA A 25 30.05 34.90 10.75
N ALA A 26 29.17 35.79 11.22
CA ALA A 26 29.49 36.94 12.11
C ALA A 26 28.40 38.05 12.08
N GLU A 27 27.94 38.40 13.28
CA GLU A 27 27.00 39.43 13.77
C GLU A 27 27.47 40.92 13.65
N PRO A 28 26.78 41.96 14.20
CA PRO A 28 25.33 42.20 14.43
C PRO A 28 24.90 43.67 14.11
N ALA A 29 23.60 44.02 14.22
CA ALA A 29 23.13 45.20 14.99
C ALA A 29 21.61 45.50 14.87
N ALA A 30 21.00 45.67 16.05
CA ALA A 30 19.97 46.64 16.47
C ALA A 30 18.51 46.58 15.95
N ALA A 31 17.62 46.83 16.92
CA ALA A 31 16.17 46.72 16.91
C ALA A 31 15.45 47.99 16.41
N GLU A 32 14.21 47.82 15.88
CA GLU A 32 12.94 48.34 16.44
C GLU A 32 11.84 48.60 15.38
N THR A 33 10.61 48.19 15.75
CA THR A 33 9.28 48.75 15.42
C THR A 33 8.50 48.36 14.15
N LEU A 34 7.19 48.20 14.41
CA LEU A 34 6.04 47.78 13.60
C LEU A 34 5.58 48.85 12.59
N ALA A 35 5.14 48.45 11.38
CA ALA A 35 3.88 48.91 10.74
C ALA A 35 3.67 48.32 9.33
N GLU A 36 2.39 48.01 9.07
CA GLU A 36 1.62 47.71 7.84
C GLU A 36 2.19 47.82 6.40
N ALA A 37 1.67 46.92 5.55
CA ALA A 37 1.89 46.73 4.10
C ALA A 37 1.27 47.86 3.23
N PRO A 38 1.50 47.96 1.88
CA PRO A 38 1.11 46.90 0.91
C PRO A 38 1.99 46.69 -0.35
N ALA A 39 1.84 45.46 -0.90
CA ALA A 39 1.91 45.00 -2.30
C ALA A 39 2.94 45.58 -3.29
N LYS A 40 3.87 44.73 -3.78
CA LYS A 40 4.25 44.65 -5.21
C LYS A 40 4.65 43.24 -5.62
N THR A 41 4.08 42.84 -6.75
CA THR A 41 4.37 41.68 -7.59
C THR A 41 5.80 41.73 -8.15
N ALA A 42 6.49 40.58 -8.14
CA ALA A 42 7.65 40.34 -9.00
C ALA A 42 7.73 38.85 -9.33
N THR A 43 7.40 38.54 -10.59
CA THR A 43 7.59 37.25 -11.25
C THR A 43 9.08 36.94 -11.42
N TYR A 44 9.54 35.81 -10.88
CA TYR A 44 10.88 35.28 -11.16
C TYR A 44 10.78 34.16 -12.20
N ALA A 45 11.48 34.33 -13.32
CA ALA A 45 11.71 33.32 -14.34
C ALA A 45 13.06 32.64 -14.07
N PRO A 46 13.18 31.30 -14.18
CA PRO A 46 14.44 30.62 -13.97
C PRO A 46 15.35 30.72 -15.21
N PRO A 47 16.69 30.75 -15.06
CA PRO A 47 17.59 30.68 -16.19
C PRO A 47 17.68 29.25 -16.74
N ARG A 48 17.58 29.14 -18.07
CA ARG A 48 17.96 27.97 -18.87
C ARG A 48 19.43 28.08 -19.26
N THR A 49 20.21 27.00 -19.05
CA THR A 49 21.17 26.36 -20.00
C THR A 49 21.95 25.26 -19.28
N MET A 50 21.83 24.00 -19.74
CA MET A 50 22.86 23.10 -20.36
C MET A 50 24.02 22.69 -19.41
N THR A 51 24.51 21.44 -19.33
CA THR A 51 24.82 20.45 -20.38
C THR A 51 24.98 19.04 -19.77
N ALA A 52 24.69 18.04 -20.61
CA ALA A 52 25.01 16.61 -20.59
C ALA A 52 26.05 16.02 -19.61
N ILE A 53 25.71 14.83 -19.11
CA ILE A 53 26.66 13.71 -19.03
C ILE A 53 26.00 12.50 -19.73
N GLN A 54 26.57 12.14 -20.88
CA GLN A 54 26.43 10.84 -21.52
C GLN A 54 27.17 9.81 -20.67
N LEU A 55 26.54 8.67 -20.41
CA LEU A 55 27.24 7.42 -20.17
C LEU A 55 26.77 6.39 -21.19
N ALA A 56 27.68 6.06 -22.09
CA ALA A 56 27.55 4.95 -23.02
C ALA A 56 28.06 3.68 -22.31
N SER A 57 27.35 2.57 -22.50
CA SER A 57 27.97 1.25 -22.50
C SER A 57 27.41 0.45 -23.68
N ALA A 58 28.28 0.18 -24.66
CA ALA A 58 28.16 -0.89 -25.64
C ALA A 58 28.31 -2.23 -24.89
N GLY A 59 27.80 -3.38 -25.30
CA GLY A 59 27.41 -3.91 -26.60
C GLY A 59 27.66 -5.42 -26.52
N GLY A 60 26.81 -6.23 -27.14
CA GLY A 60 26.97 -7.69 -27.14
C GLY A 60 25.84 -8.39 -27.88
N GLU A 61 25.92 -8.41 -29.21
CA GLU A 61 25.14 -9.30 -30.08
C GLU A 61 25.85 -10.65 -30.26
N GLY A 62 25.04 -11.68 -30.54
CA GLY A 62 25.42 -13.00 -31.05
C GLY A 62 24.88 -14.10 -30.13
N GLY A 63 24.17 -15.13 -30.59
CA GLY A 63 23.91 -15.69 -31.91
C GLY A 63 23.45 -17.14 -31.70
N GLU A 64 22.67 -17.64 -32.65
CA GLU A 64 21.82 -18.84 -32.63
C GLU A 64 22.49 -20.19 -32.29
N GLY A 65 21.66 -21.15 -31.81
CA GLY A 65 21.97 -22.58 -31.76
C GLY A 65 20.76 -23.40 -31.31
N ALA A 66 20.15 -24.13 -32.25
CA ALA A 66 18.96 -24.96 -32.09
C ALA A 66 19.30 -26.45 -31.81
N GLU A 67 18.23 -27.21 -31.52
CA GLU A 67 18.11 -28.67 -31.30
C GLU A 67 18.49 -29.16 -29.89
N GLY A 68 17.74 -30.01 -29.20
CA GLY A 68 16.50 -30.73 -29.46
C GLY A 68 16.28 -31.66 -28.26
N GLY A 69 15.03 -31.94 -27.89
CA GLY A 69 14.73 -32.83 -26.76
C GLY A 69 13.23 -33.02 -26.57
N GLU A 70 12.73 -34.16 -27.05
CA GLU A 70 11.36 -34.64 -26.83
C GLU A 70 11.08 -35.00 -25.37
N GLY A 71 9.81 -34.89 -24.98
CA GLY A 71 9.20 -35.77 -23.98
C GLY A 71 8.69 -35.05 -22.74
N GLY A 72 7.37 -35.08 -22.54
CA GLY A 72 6.76 -34.77 -21.24
C GLY A 72 5.33 -34.30 -21.35
N GLU A 73 4.40 -35.26 -21.31
CA GLU A 73 2.96 -35.07 -21.21
C GLU A 73 2.55 -34.22 -20.00
N GLY A 74 1.38 -33.56 -20.13
CA GLY A 74 0.49 -33.30 -18.99
C GLY A 74 0.38 -31.83 -18.58
N GLY A 75 -0.76 -31.24 -18.90
CA GLY A 75 -1.16 -29.92 -18.40
C GLY A 75 -2.17 -29.30 -19.34
N GLU A 76 -3.40 -29.82 -19.32
CA GLU A 76 -4.53 -29.20 -20.00
C GLU A 76 -4.64 -27.72 -19.63
N GLY A 77 -4.94 -26.92 -20.65
CA GLY A 77 -5.03 -25.48 -20.56
C GLY A 77 -6.01 -25.05 -19.48
N GLY A 78 -5.52 -24.24 -18.54
CA GLY A 78 -6.37 -23.33 -17.81
C GLY A 78 -6.84 -22.28 -18.80
N GLU A 79 -8.09 -22.39 -19.22
CA GLU A 79 -8.78 -21.33 -19.95
C GLU A 79 -8.66 -20.04 -19.13
N GLY A 80 -8.20 -18.97 -19.79
CA GLY A 80 -8.22 -17.63 -19.25
C GLY A 80 -9.65 -17.28 -18.88
N GLY A 81 -9.92 -17.23 -17.58
CA GLY A 81 -11.13 -16.64 -17.05
C GLY A 81 -11.09 -15.14 -17.35
N GLU A 82 -12.16 -14.63 -17.94
CA GLU A 82 -12.50 -13.22 -17.87
C GLU A 82 -12.63 -12.86 -16.37
N GLY A 83 -11.55 -12.32 -15.80
CA GLY A 83 -11.44 -11.91 -14.41
C GLY A 83 -11.16 -10.42 -14.34
N GLY A 84 -11.84 -9.74 -13.43
CA GLY A 84 -11.99 -8.29 -13.37
C GLY A 84 -13.46 -8.03 -13.62
N GLU A 85 -14.33 -8.22 -12.62
CA GLU A 85 -14.73 -7.18 -11.65
C GLU A 85 -15.19 -7.82 -10.31
N GLY A 86 -14.46 -8.82 -9.79
CA GLY A 86 -14.93 -9.55 -8.60
C GLY A 86 -13.87 -10.28 -7.80
N GLY A 87 -12.59 -9.97 -8.05
CA GLY A 87 -11.46 -10.60 -7.36
C GLY A 87 -11.22 -10.04 -5.95
N GLU A 88 -11.63 -8.79 -5.71
CA GLU A 88 -11.28 -8.06 -4.49
C GLU A 88 -11.87 -8.67 -3.22
N GLY A 89 -13.08 -9.24 -3.29
CA GLY A 89 -13.70 -9.93 -2.16
C GLY A 89 -12.91 -11.16 -1.68
N GLY A 90 -12.01 -11.69 -2.52
CA GLY A 90 -11.09 -12.78 -2.18
C GLY A 90 -9.68 -12.32 -1.75
N ALA A 91 -9.39 -11.02 -1.84
CA ALA A 91 -8.10 -10.48 -1.42
C ALA A 91 -7.86 -10.73 0.08
N GLY A 92 -6.67 -11.22 0.42
CA GLY A 92 -6.34 -11.66 1.76
C GLY A 92 -6.70 -13.13 2.06
N ALA A 93 -7.08 -13.92 1.06
CA ALA A 93 -7.18 -15.37 1.21
C ALA A 93 -5.87 -15.97 1.76
N GLY A 94 -5.98 -16.78 2.80
CA GLY A 94 -4.83 -17.37 3.50
C GLY A 94 -4.28 -16.52 4.66
N LEU A 95 -4.73 -15.28 4.83
CA LEU A 95 -4.43 -14.47 6.01
C LEU A 95 -5.33 -14.83 7.20
N SER A 96 -4.96 -14.39 8.40
CA SER A 96 -5.85 -14.50 9.57
C SER A 96 -7.13 -13.69 9.39
N ALA A 97 -8.18 -13.98 10.17
CA ALA A 97 -9.46 -13.28 10.07
C ALA A 97 -9.35 -11.75 10.29
N ASP A 98 -8.46 -11.30 11.18
CA ASP A 98 -8.21 -9.87 11.41
C ASP A 98 -7.42 -9.23 10.26
N GLN A 99 -6.45 -9.95 9.69
CA GLN A 99 -5.70 -9.47 8.53
C GLN A 99 -6.57 -9.40 7.27
N GLY A 100 -7.40 -10.41 7.02
CA GLY A 100 -8.38 -10.40 5.92
C GLY A 100 -9.38 -9.25 6.08
N TYR A 101 -9.89 -9.04 7.30
CA TYR A 101 -10.74 -7.90 7.62
C TYR A 101 -10.06 -6.55 7.34
N LEU A 102 -8.81 -6.36 7.80
CA LEU A 102 -8.06 -5.14 7.50
C LEU A 102 -7.77 -4.98 6.01
N THR A 103 -7.48 -6.07 5.29
CA THR A 103 -7.25 -6.05 3.84
C THR A 103 -8.47 -5.46 3.12
N GLN A 104 -9.67 -5.94 3.42
CA GLN A 104 -10.92 -5.45 2.83
C GLN A 104 -11.17 -3.97 3.15
N LEU A 105 -10.90 -3.53 4.39
CA LEU A 105 -10.97 -2.11 4.75
C LEU A 105 -9.97 -1.24 3.97
N MET A 106 -8.75 -1.76 3.73
CA MET A 106 -7.71 -1.01 3.04
C MET A 106 -7.89 -0.97 1.51
N LEU A 107 -8.51 -2.00 0.91
CA LEU A 107 -8.98 -1.94 -0.48
C LEU A 107 -10.05 -0.86 -0.64
N MET A 108 -11.04 -0.84 0.26
CA MET A 108 -12.05 0.23 0.30
C MET A 108 -11.39 1.61 0.45
N HIS A 109 -10.38 1.74 1.33
CA HIS A 109 -9.63 2.99 1.48
C HIS A 109 -8.89 3.37 0.18
N GLY A 110 -8.30 2.40 -0.53
CA GLY A 110 -7.63 2.61 -1.82
C GLY A 110 -8.58 3.17 -2.89
N HIS A 111 -9.74 2.55 -3.04
CA HIS A 111 -10.85 3.01 -3.90
C HIS A 111 -11.27 4.45 -3.59
N LEU A 112 -11.59 4.73 -2.33
CA LEU A 112 -12.02 6.06 -1.88
C LEU A 112 -10.93 7.12 -2.14
N ARG A 113 -9.66 6.75 -1.96
CA ARG A 113 -8.52 7.63 -2.22
C ARG A 113 -8.40 7.98 -3.71
N ILE A 114 -8.40 6.98 -4.60
CA ILE A 114 -8.22 7.23 -6.03
C ILE A 114 -9.45 7.94 -6.62
N GLY A 115 -10.66 7.54 -6.20
CA GLY A 115 -11.90 8.22 -6.56
C GLY A 115 -11.87 9.70 -6.17
N LYS A 116 -11.39 10.04 -4.96
CA LYS A 116 -11.21 11.43 -4.53
C LYS A 116 -10.22 12.19 -5.41
N GLU A 117 -9.06 11.60 -5.70
CA GLU A 117 -8.02 12.22 -6.54
C GLU A 117 -8.58 12.59 -7.92
N ILE A 118 -9.33 11.67 -8.54
CA ILE A 118 -9.95 11.85 -9.85
C ILE A 118 -11.10 12.86 -9.79
N PHE A 119 -11.95 12.79 -8.76
CA PHE A 119 -13.05 13.74 -8.57
C PHE A 119 -12.53 15.17 -8.40
N ASP A 120 -11.52 15.37 -7.56
CA ASP A 120 -10.89 16.68 -7.32
C ASP A 120 -10.16 17.21 -8.57
N ALA A 121 -9.76 16.31 -9.48
CA ALA A 121 -9.25 16.67 -10.81
C ALA A 121 -10.35 17.08 -11.81
N GLY A 122 -11.62 17.16 -11.37
CA GLY A 122 -12.75 17.58 -12.18
C GLY A 122 -13.28 16.50 -13.11
N LYS A 123 -13.07 15.22 -12.76
CA LYS A 123 -13.44 14.05 -13.59
C LYS A 123 -14.44 13.12 -12.87
N PRO A 124 -15.64 13.61 -12.51
CA PRO A 124 -16.61 12.82 -11.75
C PRO A 124 -17.07 11.54 -12.46
N GLU A 125 -17.15 11.56 -13.79
CA GLU A 125 -17.51 10.38 -14.61
C GLU A 125 -16.47 9.27 -14.52
N ASP A 126 -15.18 9.62 -14.46
CA ASP A 126 -14.09 8.66 -14.26
C ASP A 126 -14.05 8.21 -12.77
N ALA A 127 -14.42 9.10 -11.84
CA ALA A 127 -14.33 8.84 -10.41
C ALA A 127 -15.42 7.91 -9.86
N VAL A 128 -16.63 7.95 -10.41
CA VAL A 128 -17.83 7.31 -9.84
C VAL A 128 -17.67 5.80 -9.64
N MET A 129 -16.96 5.13 -10.55
CA MET A 129 -16.74 3.68 -10.51
C MET A 129 -16.01 3.26 -9.24
N HIS A 130 -14.99 4.00 -8.82
CA HIS A 130 -14.25 3.77 -7.58
C HIS A 130 -15.08 3.93 -6.31
N PHE A 131 -16.18 4.70 -6.35
CA PHE A 131 -17.10 4.78 -5.22
C PHE A 131 -18.15 3.67 -5.22
N ARG A 132 -18.35 2.99 -6.37
CA ARG A 132 -19.25 1.83 -6.50
C ARG A 132 -18.56 0.53 -6.14
N HIS A 133 -17.31 0.31 -6.53
CA HIS A 133 -16.57 -0.93 -6.25
C HIS A 133 -16.60 -1.34 -4.76
N PRO A 134 -16.40 -0.43 -3.77
CA PRO A 134 -16.55 -0.80 -2.37
C PRO A 134 -17.93 -1.37 -1.99
N VAL A 135 -19.00 -0.89 -2.61
CA VAL A 135 -20.38 -1.36 -2.37
C VAL A 135 -20.62 -2.71 -3.00
N GLU A 136 -20.16 -2.87 -4.24
CA GLU A 136 -20.47 -3.99 -5.12
C GLU A 136 -19.59 -5.22 -4.84
N GLU A 137 -18.32 -5.00 -4.51
CA GLU A 137 -17.31 -6.07 -4.44
C GLU A 137 -16.85 -6.37 -3.00
N ILE A 138 -16.69 -5.32 -2.18
CA ILE A 138 -16.06 -5.45 -0.85
C ILE A 138 -17.10 -5.62 0.25
N TYR A 139 -18.16 -4.80 0.24
CA TYR A 139 -19.00 -4.62 1.41
C TYR A 139 -19.73 -5.90 1.86
N ALA A 140 -20.13 -6.75 0.91
CA ALA A 140 -20.82 -8.00 1.21
C ALA A 140 -19.96 -8.94 2.09
N GLY A 141 -18.66 -9.03 1.81
CA GLY A 141 -17.70 -9.80 2.62
C GLY A 141 -17.34 -9.11 3.93
N LEU A 142 -17.32 -7.77 3.94
CA LEU A 142 -16.98 -6.97 5.11
C LEU A 142 -18.10 -6.94 6.17
N ALA A 143 -19.37 -6.96 5.77
CA ALA A 143 -20.50 -6.77 6.67
C ALA A 143 -20.57 -7.77 7.85
N PRO A 144 -20.39 -9.09 7.65
CA PRO A 144 -20.35 -10.04 8.78
C PRO A 144 -19.17 -9.78 9.73
N ALA A 145 -18.03 -9.33 9.19
CA ALA A 145 -16.84 -9.03 9.98
C ALA A 145 -17.03 -7.78 10.86
N LEU A 146 -17.70 -6.74 10.34
CA LEU A 146 -18.13 -5.56 11.11
C LEU A 146 -19.07 -5.96 12.26
N GLU A 147 -20.10 -6.75 11.95
CA GLU A 147 -21.09 -7.21 12.94
C GLU A 147 -20.42 -8.01 14.07
N SER A 148 -19.54 -8.95 13.73
CA SER A 148 -18.81 -9.78 14.72
C SER A 148 -17.93 -8.96 15.68
N ARG A 149 -17.54 -7.75 15.27
CA ARG A 149 -16.71 -6.81 16.04
C ARG A 149 -17.54 -5.71 16.73
N GLY A 150 -18.87 -5.74 16.61
CA GLY A 150 -19.76 -4.73 17.16
C GLY A 150 -19.65 -3.36 16.47
N VAL A 151 -19.11 -3.32 15.25
CA VAL A 151 -19.01 -2.10 14.43
C VAL A 151 -20.29 -1.94 13.63
N ALA A 152 -20.87 -0.74 13.64
CA ALA A 152 -22.05 -0.45 12.85
C ALA A 152 -21.72 -0.49 11.35
N GLY A 153 -22.60 -1.10 10.56
CA GLY A 153 -22.52 -1.05 9.10
C GLY A 153 -22.78 0.36 8.56
N PHE A 154 -22.19 0.67 7.40
CA PHE A 154 -22.22 1.95 6.72
C PHE A 154 -22.42 1.81 5.18
N LYS A 155 -23.09 0.73 4.73
CA LYS A 155 -23.37 0.50 3.30
C LYS A 155 -24.15 1.64 2.65
N GLY A 156 -25.17 2.13 3.36
CA GLY A 156 -26.03 3.19 2.86
C GLY A 156 -25.24 4.48 2.65
N GLU A 157 -24.30 4.80 3.54
CA GLU A 157 -23.38 5.93 3.37
C GLU A 157 -22.46 5.81 2.16
N LEU A 158 -22.00 4.60 1.82
CA LEU A 158 -21.23 4.35 0.60
C LEU A 158 -22.10 4.53 -0.66
N GLU A 159 -23.32 4.00 -0.64
CA GLU A 159 -24.30 4.16 -1.73
C GLU A 159 -24.63 5.65 -1.94
N GLU A 160 -24.93 6.39 -0.87
CA GLU A 160 -25.19 7.84 -0.92
C GLU A 160 -23.97 8.64 -1.42
N LEU A 161 -22.74 8.22 -1.05
CA LEU A 161 -21.51 8.83 -1.58
C LEU A 161 -21.39 8.64 -3.10
N ALA A 162 -21.59 7.42 -3.60
CA ALA A 162 -21.53 7.15 -5.04
C ALA A 162 -22.60 7.94 -5.82
N GLU A 163 -23.82 8.04 -5.30
CA GLU A 163 -24.89 8.85 -5.86
C GLU A 163 -24.52 10.34 -5.92
N HIS A 164 -23.87 10.89 -4.89
CA HIS A 164 -23.42 12.28 -4.87
C HIS A 164 -22.30 12.56 -5.87
N VAL A 165 -21.41 11.58 -6.12
CA VAL A 165 -20.36 11.69 -7.14
C VAL A 165 -20.98 11.69 -8.54
N GLU A 166 -21.95 10.79 -8.80
CA GLU A 166 -22.69 10.74 -10.06
C GLU A 166 -23.48 12.02 -10.33
N ALA A 167 -24.06 12.63 -9.29
CA ALA A 167 -24.72 13.93 -9.37
C ALA A 167 -23.76 15.12 -9.47
N ASN A 168 -22.44 14.89 -9.35
CA ASN A 168 -21.39 15.90 -9.28
C ASN A 168 -21.65 17.00 -8.22
N ASP A 169 -22.21 16.62 -7.06
CA ASP A 169 -22.44 17.53 -5.94
C ASP A 169 -21.20 17.58 -5.04
N ALA A 170 -20.20 18.38 -5.43
CA ALA A 170 -18.90 18.43 -4.75
C ALA A 170 -18.99 18.66 -3.23
N SER A 171 -19.94 19.49 -2.78
CA SER A 171 -20.13 19.75 -1.34
C SER A 171 -20.57 18.49 -0.60
N LYS A 172 -21.51 17.74 -1.19
CA LYS A 172 -21.97 16.47 -0.64
C LYS A 172 -20.92 15.37 -0.75
N VAL A 173 -20.22 15.28 -1.87
CA VAL A 173 -19.14 14.31 -2.07
C VAL A 173 -18.09 14.42 -0.97
N HIS A 174 -17.55 15.62 -0.73
CA HIS A 174 -16.52 15.80 0.31
C HIS A 174 -17.06 15.48 1.72
N ALA A 175 -18.28 15.92 2.05
CA ALA A 175 -18.88 15.65 3.36
C ALA A 175 -19.16 14.15 3.58
N TYR A 176 -19.63 13.44 2.56
CA TYR A 176 -19.90 12.01 2.63
C TYR A 176 -18.63 11.17 2.60
N LEU A 177 -17.62 11.59 1.83
CA LEU A 177 -16.32 10.95 1.83
C LEU A 177 -15.68 11.02 3.23
N ASP A 178 -15.69 12.19 3.87
CA ASP A 178 -15.20 12.34 5.25
C ASP A 178 -15.97 11.43 6.23
N LYS A 179 -17.29 11.31 6.05
CA LYS A 179 -18.15 10.44 6.86
C LYS A 179 -17.78 8.97 6.67
N VAL A 180 -17.66 8.50 5.42
CA VAL A 180 -17.30 7.12 5.09
C VAL A 180 -15.89 6.80 5.58
N LEU A 181 -14.91 7.67 5.36
CA LEU A 181 -13.54 7.48 5.86
C LEU A 181 -13.52 7.37 7.40
N SER A 182 -14.34 8.17 8.10
CA SER A 182 -14.49 8.03 9.56
C SER A 182 -15.09 6.68 9.98
N HIS A 183 -15.96 6.08 9.16
CA HIS A 183 -16.47 4.73 9.41
C HIS A 183 -15.39 3.68 9.18
N VAL A 184 -14.59 3.82 8.11
CA VAL A 184 -13.43 2.95 7.84
C VAL A 184 -12.42 3.02 8.99
N ASP A 185 -12.06 4.21 9.45
CA ASP A 185 -11.15 4.41 10.59
C ASP A 185 -11.71 3.74 11.87
N SER A 186 -13.00 3.95 12.15
CA SER A 186 -13.66 3.32 13.32
C SER A 186 -13.70 1.80 13.21
N ALA A 187 -13.81 1.27 12.00
CA ALA A 187 -13.78 -0.15 11.72
C ALA A 187 -12.37 -0.73 11.93
N GLN A 188 -11.31 0.00 11.56
CA GLN A 188 -9.92 -0.39 11.85
C GLN A 188 -9.65 -0.38 13.36
N ASP A 189 -10.15 0.61 14.09
CA ASP A 189 -10.03 0.73 15.55
C ASP A 189 -10.64 -0.45 16.34
N ALA A 190 -11.46 -1.28 15.71
CA ALA A 190 -11.94 -2.53 16.29
C ALA A 190 -10.86 -3.61 16.42
N ILE A 191 -9.73 -3.46 15.72
CA ILE A 191 -8.53 -4.29 15.89
C ILE A 191 -7.73 -3.71 17.06
N ALA A 192 -7.25 -4.56 17.98
CA ALA A 192 -6.51 -4.10 19.14
C ALA A 192 -5.28 -3.24 18.73
N PRO A 193 -5.01 -2.09 19.38
CA PRO A 193 -3.91 -1.21 19.01
C PRO A 193 -2.53 -1.88 18.99
N SER A 194 -2.30 -2.86 19.87
CA SER A 194 -1.06 -3.65 19.87
C SER A 194 -0.88 -4.43 18.58
N VAL A 195 -1.96 -4.98 18.03
CA VAL A 195 -1.99 -5.77 16.79
C VAL A 195 -1.82 -4.87 15.57
N GLN A 196 -2.56 -3.75 15.51
CA GLN A 196 -2.41 -2.77 14.42
C GLN A 196 -0.99 -2.21 14.29
N SER A 197 -0.24 -2.23 15.40
CA SER A 197 1.11 -1.68 15.47
C SER A 197 2.22 -2.73 15.27
N ASP A 198 1.86 -4.01 15.11
CA ASP A 198 2.80 -5.12 14.94
C ASP A 198 3.16 -5.31 13.46
N PRO A 199 4.44 -5.18 13.08
CA PRO A 199 4.89 -5.49 11.72
C PRO A 199 4.46 -6.86 11.20
N SER A 200 4.46 -7.89 12.06
CA SER A 200 4.08 -9.26 11.66
C SER A 200 2.59 -9.37 11.30
N PHE A 201 1.77 -8.46 11.83
CA PHE A 201 0.36 -8.35 11.47
C PHE A 201 0.17 -7.52 10.20
N VAL A 202 0.84 -6.36 10.12
CA VAL A 202 0.64 -5.36 9.06
C VAL A 202 1.27 -5.76 7.73
N VAL A 203 2.47 -6.32 7.74
CA VAL A 203 3.22 -6.65 6.51
C VAL A 203 2.44 -7.60 5.58
N PRO A 204 1.84 -8.70 6.06
CA PRO A 204 1.03 -9.58 5.20
C PRO A 204 -0.17 -8.86 4.56
N VAL A 205 -0.76 -7.87 5.22
CA VAL A 205 -1.85 -7.06 4.66
C VAL A 205 -1.33 -6.14 3.55
N VAL A 206 -0.18 -5.49 3.76
CA VAL A 206 0.48 -4.68 2.72
C VAL A 206 0.77 -5.55 1.48
N VAL A 207 1.34 -6.74 1.67
CA VAL A 207 1.62 -7.67 0.56
C VAL A 207 0.34 -8.09 -0.17
N ALA A 208 -0.76 -8.33 0.54
CA ALA A 208 -2.05 -8.65 -0.09
C ALA A 208 -2.58 -7.49 -0.95
N LEU A 209 -2.47 -6.24 -0.48
CA LEU A 209 -2.84 -5.05 -1.26
C LEU A 209 -1.98 -4.90 -2.53
N LEU A 210 -0.68 -5.16 -2.43
CA LEU A 210 0.23 -5.10 -3.57
C LEU A 210 -0.06 -6.20 -4.60
N LYS A 211 -0.40 -7.41 -4.14
CA LYS A 211 -0.83 -8.51 -5.03
C LYS A 211 -2.14 -8.19 -5.74
N GLN A 212 -3.12 -7.64 -5.02
CA GLN A 212 -4.37 -7.19 -5.65
C GLN A 212 -4.09 -6.08 -6.67
N SER A 213 -3.24 -5.11 -6.32
CA SER A 213 -2.82 -4.06 -7.25
C SER A 213 -2.20 -4.62 -8.54
N ALA A 214 -1.31 -5.61 -8.43
CA ALA A 214 -0.71 -6.25 -9.60
C ALA A 214 -1.73 -6.99 -10.47
N ALA A 215 -2.76 -7.58 -9.86
CA ALA A 215 -3.87 -8.21 -10.58
C ALA A 215 -4.66 -7.17 -11.37
N GLU A 216 -5.07 -6.06 -10.74
CA GLU A 216 -5.81 -4.99 -11.44
C GLU A 216 -4.96 -4.32 -12.52
N TYR A 217 -3.65 -4.13 -12.28
CA TYR A 217 -2.75 -3.63 -13.33
C TYR A 217 -2.67 -4.56 -14.54
N GLY A 218 -2.68 -5.87 -14.28
CA GLY A 218 -2.74 -6.90 -15.32
C GLY A 218 -4.05 -6.84 -16.11
N ALA A 219 -5.18 -6.71 -15.42
CA ALA A 219 -6.50 -6.56 -16.05
C ALA A 219 -6.62 -5.24 -16.85
N ALA A 220 -5.93 -4.19 -16.40
CA ALA A 220 -5.92 -2.89 -17.04
C ALA A 220 -5.22 -2.87 -18.42
N ILE A 221 -4.27 -3.77 -18.66
CA ILE A 221 -3.35 -3.70 -19.81
C ILE A 221 -3.53 -4.87 -20.76
N LYS A 222 -3.73 -4.56 -22.04
CA LYS A 222 -3.77 -5.54 -23.13
C LYS A 222 -2.97 -5.03 -24.32
N ASP A 223 -2.14 -5.91 -24.90
CA ASP A 223 -1.29 -5.60 -26.06
C ASP A 223 -0.44 -4.33 -25.86
N GLY A 224 0.13 -4.17 -24.66
CA GLY A 224 0.99 -3.04 -24.27
C GLY A 224 0.26 -1.70 -24.12
N ARG A 225 -1.07 -1.70 -24.03
CA ARG A 225 -1.89 -0.48 -23.88
C ARG A 225 -2.85 -0.62 -22.72
N VAL A 226 -3.13 0.48 -22.04
CA VAL A 226 -4.20 0.53 -21.03
C VAL A 226 -5.55 0.47 -21.74
N VAL A 227 -6.28 -0.61 -21.53
CA VAL A 227 -7.62 -0.86 -22.10
C VAL A 227 -8.73 -0.72 -21.06
N ASN A 228 -8.41 -0.90 -19.77
CA ASN A 228 -9.32 -0.60 -18.67
C ASN A 228 -8.65 0.43 -17.74
N VAL A 229 -9.15 1.66 -17.79
CA VAL A 229 -8.61 2.80 -17.04
C VAL A 229 -8.96 2.69 -15.55
N ALA A 230 -10.15 2.18 -15.22
CA ALA A 230 -10.58 2.03 -13.84
C ALA A 230 -9.70 1.02 -13.09
N GLU A 231 -9.36 -0.10 -13.71
CA GLU A 231 -8.47 -1.11 -13.10
C GLU A 231 -7.05 -0.57 -12.88
N TYR A 232 -6.53 0.25 -13.80
CA TYR A 232 -5.24 0.94 -13.58
C TYR A 232 -5.32 1.90 -12.37
N GLN A 233 -6.47 2.55 -12.19
CA GLN A 233 -6.72 3.49 -11.10
C GLN A 233 -6.89 2.77 -9.75
N ASP A 234 -7.65 1.68 -9.69
CA ASP A 234 -7.81 0.84 -8.51
C ASP A 234 -6.47 0.27 -8.06
N SER A 235 -5.74 -0.28 -9.02
CA SER A 235 -4.35 -0.71 -8.85
C SER A 235 -3.46 0.36 -8.18
N ARG A 236 -3.54 1.62 -8.63
CA ARG A 236 -2.84 2.75 -8.01
C ARG A 236 -3.35 3.01 -6.59
N GLY A 237 -4.67 3.04 -6.40
CA GLY A 237 -5.30 3.24 -5.09
C GLY A 237 -4.76 2.27 -4.03
N PHE A 238 -4.64 1.00 -4.38
CA PHE A 238 -4.16 -0.05 -3.48
C PHE A 238 -2.68 0.06 -3.13
N VAL A 239 -1.82 0.46 -4.07
CA VAL A 239 -0.39 0.71 -3.80
C VAL A 239 -0.20 1.85 -2.81
N TRP A 240 -0.97 2.94 -2.96
CA TRP A 240 -0.90 4.06 -2.01
C TRP A 240 -1.51 3.71 -0.65
N ALA A 241 -2.58 2.93 -0.61
CA ALA A 241 -3.14 2.41 0.63
C ALA A 241 -2.11 1.51 1.37
N GLY A 242 -1.42 0.63 0.65
CA GLY A 242 -0.34 -0.21 1.18
C GLY A 242 0.83 0.61 1.71
N ARG A 243 1.21 1.70 1.02
CA ARG A 243 2.30 2.60 1.44
C ARG A 243 1.97 3.28 2.76
N ASP A 244 0.77 3.83 2.85
CA ASP A 244 0.32 4.55 4.04
C ASP A 244 0.19 3.58 5.23
N LEU A 245 -0.30 2.35 4.99
CA LEU A 245 -0.35 1.30 6.00
C LEU A 245 1.05 0.85 6.45
N LEU A 246 1.99 0.62 5.54
CA LEU A 246 3.39 0.31 5.88
C LEU A 246 4.03 1.44 6.70
N GLY A 247 3.72 2.69 6.36
CA GLY A 247 4.14 3.88 7.09
C GLY A 247 3.72 3.88 8.56
N SER A 248 2.60 3.24 8.91
CA SER A 248 2.13 3.14 10.31
C SER A 248 3.05 2.30 11.22
N VAL A 249 3.86 1.40 10.62
CA VAL A 249 4.83 0.54 11.32
C VAL A 249 6.28 0.85 10.98
N ALA A 250 6.54 1.85 10.12
CA ALA A 250 7.86 2.21 9.62
C ALA A 250 8.92 2.39 10.72
N SER A 251 8.60 3.07 11.83
CA SER A 251 9.55 3.25 12.94
C SER A 251 9.99 1.93 13.54
N ARG A 252 9.10 0.94 13.66
CA ARG A 252 9.45 -0.37 14.21
C ARG A 252 10.26 -1.21 13.24
N LEU A 253 9.97 -1.09 11.95
CA LEU A 253 10.76 -1.73 10.89
C LEU A 253 12.19 -1.17 10.90
N TYR A 254 12.32 0.15 10.91
CA TYR A 254 13.61 0.84 10.98
C TYR A 254 14.40 0.50 12.24
N ASP A 255 13.76 0.51 13.42
CA ASP A 255 14.42 0.16 14.69
C ASP A 255 14.92 -1.28 14.72
N ARG A 256 14.32 -2.16 13.91
CA ARG A 256 14.67 -3.58 13.84
C ARG A 256 15.81 -3.84 12.86
N ASP A 257 15.72 -3.29 11.65
CA ASP A 257 16.81 -3.26 10.68
C ASP A 257 16.66 -2.04 9.77
N ALA A 258 17.52 -1.04 9.98
CA ALA A 258 17.47 0.21 9.23
C ALA A 258 17.90 0.03 7.77
N HIS A 259 18.86 -0.85 7.51
CA HIS A 259 19.40 -1.07 6.16
C HIS A 259 18.36 -1.77 5.29
N ASP A 260 17.82 -2.88 5.78
CA ASP A 260 16.79 -3.62 5.06
C ASP A 260 15.52 -2.76 4.89
N PHE A 261 15.19 -1.89 5.85
CA PHE A 261 14.03 -1.01 5.71
C PHE A 261 14.26 0.09 4.67
N GLU A 262 15.48 0.63 4.55
CA GLU A 262 15.84 1.53 3.45
C GLU A 262 15.69 0.83 2.09
N GLU A 263 16.09 -0.44 1.99
CA GLU A 263 15.86 -1.25 0.78
C GLU A 263 14.36 -1.50 0.48
N VAL A 264 13.52 -1.72 1.51
CA VAL A 264 12.06 -1.79 1.32
C VAL A 264 11.55 -0.50 0.70
N VAL A 265 11.98 0.65 1.24
CA VAL A 265 11.52 1.97 0.78
C VAL A 265 11.91 2.19 -0.67
N GLU A 266 13.16 1.91 -1.05
CA GLU A 266 13.63 2.04 -2.44
C GLU A 266 12.80 1.16 -3.40
N LYS A 267 12.64 -0.13 -3.09
CA LYS A 267 11.86 -1.05 -3.94
C LYS A 267 10.39 -0.65 -4.04
N TYR A 268 9.81 -0.11 -2.97
CA TYR A 268 8.43 0.39 -2.98
C TYR A 268 8.30 1.65 -3.85
N GLU A 269 9.26 2.58 -3.77
CA GLU A 269 9.30 3.78 -4.62
C GLU A 269 9.49 3.46 -6.10
N ASP A 270 10.28 2.44 -6.42
CA ASP A 270 10.43 1.90 -7.78
C ASP A 270 9.11 1.29 -8.28
N LEU A 271 8.44 0.47 -7.48
CA LEU A 271 7.12 -0.08 -7.82
C LEU A 271 6.12 1.03 -8.13
N MET A 272 6.08 2.10 -7.32
CA MET A 272 5.16 3.22 -7.52
C MET A 272 5.35 3.95 -8.87
N GLN A 273 6.51 3.83 -9.51
CA GLN A 273 6.75 4.43 -10.84
C GLN A 273 5.84 3.86 -11.93
N ALA A 274 5.27 2.66 -11.75
CA ALA A 274 4.29 2.10 -12.68
C ALA A 274 3.02 2.97 -12.81
N TRP A 275 2.73 3.80 -11.79
CA TRP A 275 1.59 4.73 -11.77
C TRP A 275 2.04 6.18 -11.56
N PRO A 276 2.56 6.87 -12.59
CA PRO A 276 3.01 8.26 -12.42
C PRO A 276 1.86 9.23 -12.13
N ASN A 277 0.65 8.95 -12.65
CA ASN A 277 -0.55 9.78 -12.46
C ASN A 277 -1.80 8.90 -12.28
N ALA A 278 -2.87 9.45 -11.70
CA ALA A 278 -4.17 8.79 -11.63
C ALA A 278 -4.74 8.47 -13.01
N MET A 279 -4.57 9.38 -13.98
CA MET A 279 -4.85 9.05 -15.38
C MET A 279 -3.66 8.30 -15.96
N PRO A 280 -3.87 7.15 -16.61
CA PRO A 280 -2.77 6.40 -17.20
C PRO A 280 -2.09 7.19 -18.33
N PRO A 281 -0.76 7.07 -18.48
CA PRO A 281 -0.10 7.49 -19.70
C PRO A 281 -0.60 6.68 -20.91
N HIS A 282 -0.35 7.18 -22.13
CA HIS A 282 -0.70 6.45 -23.36
C HIS A 282 -0.03 5.07 -23.41
N ASP A 283 1.27 5.04 -23.11
CA ASP A 283 2.06 3.83 -22.99
C ASP A 283 2.32 3.58 -21.50
N PRO A 284 1.97 2.39 -20.96
CA PRO A 284 2.30 2.03 -19.58
C PRO A 284 3.80 2.18 -19.30
N VAL A 285 4.14 2.68 -18.09
CA VAL A 285 5.55 2.83 -17.68
C VAL A 285 6.20 1.46 -17.46
N MET A 286 5.43 0.51 -16.95
CA MET A 286 5.84 -0.88 -16.74
C MET A 286 4.84 -1.81 -17.41
N THR A 287 5.31 -2.98 -17.81
CA THR A 287 4.46 -4.10 -18.22
C THR A 287 3.86 -4.80 -16.98
N PRO A 288 2.75 -5.57 -17.14
CA PRO A 288 2.22 -6.38 -16.05
C PRO A 288 3.24 -7.32 -15.41
N SER A 289 4.16 -7.88 -16.20
CA SER A 289 5.22 -8.75 -15.68
C SER A 289 6.25 -7.99 -14.85
N GLU A 290 6.61 -6.76 -15.25
CA GLU A 290 7.51 -5.90 -14.47
C GLU A 290 6.86 -5.46 -13.15
N VAL A 291 5.56 -5.13 -13.15
CA VAL A 291 4.82 -4.83 -11.90
C VAL A 291 4.79 -6.05 -10.96
N ASN A 292 4.49 -7.24 -11.47
CA ASN A 292 4.51 -8.47 -10.66
C ASN A 292 5.92 -8.75 -10.08
N ALA A 293 6.97 -8.52 -10.87
CA ALA A 293 8.35 -8.66 -10.41
C ALA A 293 8.67 -7.64 -9.30
N ALA A 294 8.29 -6.36 -9.48
CA ALA A 294 8.49 -5.32 -8.49
C ALA A 294 7.72 -5.60 -7.17
N VAL A 295 6.47 -6.04 -7.25
CA VAL A 295 5.70 -6.49 -6.08
C VAL A 295 6.40 -7.65 -5.37
N SER A 296 6.92 -8.63 -6.12
CA SER A 296 7.63 -9.77 -5.55
C SER A 296 8.92 -9.36 -4.84
N LEU A 297 9.64 -8.34 -5.36
CA LEU A 297 10.84 -7.80 -4.73
C LEU A 297 10.52 -7.07 -3.42
N VAL A 298 9.43 -6.28 -3.39
CA VAL A 298 8.96 -5.63 -2.16
C VAL A 298 8.52 -6.67 -1.13
N GLU A 299 7.76 -7.69 -1.55
CA GLU A 299 7.35 -8.79 -0.67
C GLU A 299 8.56 -9.56 -0.09
N LEU A 300 9.55 -9.87 -0.93
CA LEU A 300 10.75 -10.58 -0.50
C LEU A 300 11.49 -9.81 0.60
N GLU A 301 11.67 -8.51 0.41
CA GLU A 301 12.32 -7.65 1.40
C GLU A 301 11.49 -7.55 2.69
N LEU A 302 10.18 -7.32 2.53
CA LEU A 302 9.25 -7.27 3.64
C LEU A 302 9.15 -8.59 4.41
N ASN A 303 9.41 -9.75 3.81
CA ASN A 303 9.39 -11.03 4.52
C ASN A 303 10.54 -11.17 5.53
N GLY A 304 11.65 -10.45 5.34
CA GLY A 304 12.65 -10.29 6.40
C GLY A 304 12.01 -9.75 7.68
N PHE A 305 11.06 -8.81 7.51
CA PHE A 305 10.02 -8.26 8.41
C PHE A 305 9.31 -9.19 9.40
N VAL A 306 9.06 -10.42 8.97
CA VAL A 306 8.04 -11.26 9.59
C VAL A 306 8.74 -12.32 10.40
N THR A 307 8.73 -12.17 11.71
CA THR A 307 9.13 -13.27 12.59
C THR A 307 7.99 -14.28 12.60
N GLU A 308 8.22 -15.52 12.15
CA GLU A 308 7.30 -16.62 12.36
C GLU A 308 7.11 -16.83 13.88
N SER A 309 6.18 -16.12 14.50
CA SER A 309 5.66 -16.45 15.82
C SER A 309 4.48 -17.40 15.64
N TYR A 310 4.72 -18.57 15.06
CA TYR A 310 3.83 -19.70 15.32
C TYR A 310 4.17 -20.22 16.71
N GLY A 311 3.21 -20.10 17.63
CA GLY A 311 3.36 -20.45 19.04
C GLY A 311 4.01 -21.80 19.25
N GLY A 312 5.33 -21.79 19.48
CA GLY A 312 6.03 -22.85 20.14
C GLY A 312 5.73 -22.73 21.62
N GLU A 313 4.90 -23.64 22.12
CA GLU A 313 4.79 -23.91 23.54
C GLU A 313 6.17 -23.93 24.18
N GLN A 314 6.26 -23.27 25.32
CA GLN A 314 7.36 -23.35 26.26
C GLN A 314 7.78 -24.82 26.40
N GLY A 315 8.97 -25.15 25.87
CA GLY A 315 9.71 -26.33 26.29
C GLY A 315 10.08 -26.14 27.75
N GLY A 316 9.13 -26.49 28.62
CA GLY A 316 9.26 -26.45 30.06
C GLY A 316 10.48 -27.23 30.52
N GLU A 317 11.21 -26.58 31.41
CA GLU A 317 12.40 -27.05 32.10
C GLU A 317 12.19 -28.48 32.67
N GLY A 318 12.91 -29.45 32.12
CA GLY A 318 13.11 -30.76 32.74
C GLY A 318 14.15 -30.67 33.85
N GLY A 319 13.81 -30.00 34.94
CA GLY A 319 14.60 -29.93 36.17
C GLY A 319 14.22 -31.03 37.17
N GLU A 320 15.23 -31.83 37.52
CA GLU A 320 15.46 -32.50 38.81
C GLU A 320 14.32 -33.31 39.46
N GLY A 321 14.42 -34.64 39.33
CA GLY A 321 13.81 -35.62 40.23
C GLY A 321 14.88 -36.54 40.79
N GLY A 322 15.34 -36.25 42.00
CA GLY A 322 16.36 -37.01 42.72
C GLY A 322 15.90 -38.37 43.25
N GLU A 323 16.90 -39.24 43.37
CA GLU A 323 17.17 -40.31 44.33
C GLU A 323 16.03 -40.99 45.12
N GLY A 324 16.04 -42.33 45.12
CA GLY A 324 15.35 -43.13 46.14
C GLY A 324 15.34 -44.64 45.91
N GLY A 325 16.48 -45.30 46.20
CA GLY A 325 16.71 -46.70 46.63
C GLY A 325 15.71 -47.83 46.38
N GLU A 326 16.22 -48.99 45.92
CA GLU A 326 16.53 -50.17 46.77
C GLU A 326 16.79 -51.44 45.92
N GLY A 327 17.82 -52.21 46.32
CA GLY A 327 17.80 -53.68 46.25
C GLY A 327 18.53 -54.38 45.09
N GLY A 328 19.58 -55.15 45.42
CA GLY A 328 20.16 -56.19 44.55
C GLY A 328 21.67 -56.36 44.75
N GLU A 329 22.09 -57.09 45.79
CA GLU A 329 22.63 -58.47 45.68
C GLU A 329 24.09 -58.55 45.19
N THR A 330 25.01 -58.85 46.14
CA THR A 330 25.84 -60.08 46.21
C THR A 330 27.09 -60.12 45.34
N GLY A 331 28.23 -60.45 45.96
CA GLY A 331 29.49 -60.77 45.30
C GLY A 331 30.71 -60.28 46.05
#